data_AF-A0A7C3BYU7-F1
#
_entry.id   AF-A0A7C3BYU7-F1
#
_cell.length_a   1.000
_cell.length_b   1.000
_cell.length_c   1.000
_cell.angle_alpha   90.00
_cell.angle_beta   90.00
_cell.angle_gamma   90.00
#
_symmetry.space_group_name_H-M   'P 1'
#
loop_
_entity.id
_entity.type
_entity.pdbx_description
1 polymer ?
#
loop_
_entity_poly.entity_id
_entity_poly.type
_entity_poly.pdbx_seq_one_letter_code
_entity_poly.pdbx_strand_id
1 'polypeptide(L)'
;MEDISKMKNSRYIFFEYKDFLEPPPPEFNKLMEDQRKEGKYIKSVPMFGLDSKILPGAFILSVMIFTEKHGNGPVLSELEHSHDFDEAWIFMGTDMSNPKDLGGEIDFWLEDDHFIIDKSCMIYVPAGMKRGPCGLSRCDRPIIFFQAANEVQYSRTWEGTAEGAESKGQ
;
A
#
# COMPACT_ATOMS: atom_id res chain seq x y z
N MET A 1 22.05 9.62 28.04
CA MET A 1 20.69 9.63 27.46
C MET A 1 19.94 8.47 28.09
N GLU A 2 18.70 8.68 28.55
CA GLU A 2 17.93 7.63 29.21
C GLU A 2 17.48 6.58 28.17
N ASP A 3 17.52 5.31 28.55
CA ASP A 3 17.15 4.19 27.68
C ASP A 3 15.62 4.17 27.51
N ILE A 4 15.15 4.59 26.32
CA ILE A 4 13.73 4.72 25.99
C ILE A 4 12.97 3.42 26.25
N SER A 5 13.60 2.25 26.07
CA SER A 5 12.95 0.95 26.28
C SER A 5 12.45 0.73 27.72
N LYS A 6 13.06 1.41 28.70
CA LYS A 6 12.76 1.27 30.13
C LYS A 6 11.70 2.25 30.63
N MET A 7 11.24 3.18 29.79
CA MET A 7 10.21 4.15 30.17
C MET A 7 8.83 3.49 30.24
N LYS A 8 7.97 3.91 31.19
CA LYS A 8 6.63 3.35 31.43
C LYS A 8 5.78 3.16 30.15
N ASN A 9 5.91 4.09 29.21
CA ASN A 9 5.10 4.14 27.99
C ASN A 9 5.88 3.71 26.73
N SER A 10 7.06 3.11 26.87
CA SER A 10 7.92 2.70 25.75
C SER A 10 7.24 1.74 24.78
N ARG A 11 6.27 0.94 25.26
CA ARG A 11 5.44 0.04 24.46
C ARG A 11 4.61 0.71 23.34
N TYR A 12 4.44 2.04 23.39
CA TYR A 12 3.73 2.82 22.38
C TYR A 12 4.67 3.49 21.36
N ILE A 13 5.98 3.24 21.45
CA ILE A 13 6.99 3.78 20.55
C ILE A 13 7.54 2.62 19.73
N PHE A 14 7.37 2.69 18.41
CA PHE A 14 7.77 1.64 17.47
C PHE A 14 8.93 2.14 16.62
N PHE A 15 10.03 1.40 16.62
CA PHE A 15 11.23 1.72 15.83
C PHE A 15 11.39 0.81 14.61
N GLU A 16 10.79 -0.38 14.65
CA GLU A 16 10.94 -1.42 13.65
C GLU A 16 9.59 -1.72 13.00
N TYR A 17 9.64 -2.15 11.75
CA TYR A 17 8.48 -2.71 11.08
C TYR A 17 8.00 -3.96 11.81
N LYS A 18 6.69 -4.05 11.98
CA LYS A 18 6.02 -5.25 12.48
C LYS A 18 4.97 -5.65 11.46
N ASP A 19 5.13 -6.85 10.93
CA ASP A 19 4.18 -7.39 9.97
C ASP A 19 2.91 -7.85 10.67
N PHE A 20 1.76 -7.44 10.13
CA PHE A 20 0.44 -7.82 10.62
C PHE A 20 -0.46 -8.35 9.51
N LEU A 21 0.03 -8.32 8.26
CA LEU A 21 -0.74 -8.71 7.10
C LEU A 21 -1.03 -10.22 7.14
N GLU A 22 -2.28 -10.57 6.86
CA GLU A 22 -2.63 -11.96 6.59
C GLU A 22 -1.98 -12.41 5.28
N PRO A 23 -1.61 -13.71 5.17
CA PRO A 23 -1.10 -14.27 3.93
C PRO A 23 -2.03 -13.92 2.76
N PRO A 24 -1.50 -13.41 1.65
CA PRO A 24 -2.31 -13.10 0.49
C PRO A 24 -2.88 -14.40 -0.13
N PRO A 25 -4.00 -14.30 -0.85
CA PRO A 25 -4.65 -15.45 -1.46
C PRO A 25 -3.79 -16.04 -2.60
N PRO A 26 -4.01 -17.30 -3.00
CA PRO A 26 -3.25 -17.95 -4.06
C PRO A 26 -3.20 -17.15 -5.37
N GLU A 27 -4.30 -16.48 -5.74
CA GLU A 27 -4.41 -15.66 -6.96
C GLU A 27 -3.45 -14.47 -6.93
N PHE A 28 -3.33 -13.80 -5.79
CA PHE A 28 -2.38 -12.71 -5.60
C PHE A 28 -0.94 -13.21 -5.65
N ASN A 29 -0.65 -14.34 -5.00
CA ASN A 29 0.69 -14.95 -5.06
C ASN A 29 1.09 -15.30 -6.50
N LYS A 30 0.14 -15.86 -7.28
CA LYS A 30 0.34 -16.17 -8.69
C LYS A 30 0.61 -14.90 -9.51
N LEU A 31 -0.19 -13.84 -9.33
CA LEU A 31 0.03 -12.55 -10.00
C LEU A 31 1.44 -12.02 -9.70
N MET A 32 1.87 -12.01 -8.43
CA MET A 32 3.20 -11.53 -8.05
C MET A 32 4.32 -12.40 -8.66
N GLU A 33 4.13 -13.71 -8.74
CA GLU A 33 5.09 -14.62 -9.36
C GLU A 33 5.19 -14.38 -10.88
N ASP A 34 4.06 -14.22 -11.57
CA ASP A 34 4.00 -14.02 -13.01
C ASP A 34 4.59 -12.65 -13.40
N GLN A 35 4.27 -11.58 -12.65
CA GLN A 35 4.94 -10.27 -12.81
C GLN A 35 6.46 -10.40 -12.64
N ARG A 36 6.92 -11.14 -11.62
CA ARG A 36 8.37 -11.35 -11.41
C ARG A 36 9.04 -12.12 -12.54
N LYS A 37 8.38 -13.12 -13.13
CA LYS A 37 8.89 -13.85 -14.31
C LYS A 37 9.07 -12.92 -15.52
N GLU A 38 8.23 -11.90 -15.64
CA GLU A 38 8.34 -10.85 -16.66
C GLU A 38 9.35 -9.74 -16.30
N GLY A 39 10.03 -9.84 -15.16
CA GLY A 39 10.95 -8.82 -14.66
C GLY A 39 10.25 -7.58 -14.07
N LYS A 40 8.93 -7.64 -13.84
CA LYS A 40 8.13 -6.60 -13.19
C LYS A 40 8.15 -6.79 -11.68
N TYR A 41 8.69 -5.81 -10.96
CA TYR A 41 8.66 -5.80 -9.49
C TYR A 41 8.92 -4.40 -8.93
N ILE A 42 8.49 -4.17 -7.69
CA ILE A 42 8.79 -2.95 -6.94
C ILE A 42 9.80 -3.33 -5.86
N LYS A 43 10.85 -2.52 -5.70
CA LYS A 43 11.65 -2.55 -4.48
C LYS A 43 11.02 -1.60 -3.47
N SER A 44 10.83 -2.08 -2.26
CA SER A 44 10.24 -1.30 -1.19
C SER A 44 10.93 -1.55 0.15
N VAL A 45 10.81 -0.57 1.03
CA VAL A 45 11.25 -0.63 2.42
C VAL A 45 10.01 -0.50 3.30
N PRO A 46 9.53 -1.59 3.94
CA PRO A 46 8.48 -1.48 4.94
C PRO A 46 9.05 -0.78 6.18
N MET A 47 8.46 0.36 6.54
CA MET A 47 8.95 1.19 7.66
C MET A 47 8.21 0.86 8.94
N PHE A 48 6.87 0.91 8.92
CA PHE A 48 6.05 0.73 10.11
C PHE A 48 4.78 -0.03 9.78
N GLY A 49 4.34 -0.86 10.72
CA GLY A 49 3.07 -1.57 10.65
C GLY A 49 2.47 -1.67 12.05
N LEU A 50 1.16 -1.48 12.14
CA LEU A 50 0.41 -1.54 13.40
C LEU A 50 -1.02 -1.98 13.12
N ASP A 51 -1.48 -2.95 13.89
CA ASP A 51 -2.89 -3.30 14.05
C ASP A 51 -3.10 -3.85 15.48
N SER A 52 -4.29 -4.36 15.78
CA SER A 52 -4.61 -4.97 17.08
C SER A 52 -3.82 -6.22 17.43
N LYS A 53 -3.23 -6.94 16.47
CA LYS A 53 -2.33 -8.09 16.75
C LYS A 53 -1.02 -7.60 17.36
N ILE A 54 -0.56 -6.44 16.93
CA ILE A 54 0.67 -5.81 17.42
C ILE A 54 0.42 -5.04 18.72
N LEU A 55 -0.64 -4.23 18.76
CA LEU A 55 -1.02 -3.43 19.93
C LEU A 55 -2.54 -3.51 20.12
N PRO A 56 -3.04 -4.22 21.15
CA PRO A 56 -4.47 -4.40 21.36
C PRO A 56 -5.25 -3.08 21.33
N GLY A 57 -6.24 -3.01 20.43
CA GLY A 57 -7.10 -1.84 20.23
C GLY A 57 -6.53 -0.74 19.32
N ALA A 58 -5.34 -0.92 18.76
CA ALA A 58 -4.82 0.00 17.74
C ALA A 58 -5.59 -0.18 16.42
N PHE A 59 -5.87 0.93 15.75
CA PHE A 59 -6.35 0.92 14.38
C PHE A 59 -5.22 0.63 13.40
N ILE A 60 -5.57 0.22 12.19
CA ILE A 60 -4.60 -0.19 11.18
C ILE A 60 -3.79 1.01 10.69
N LEU A 61 -2.46 0.87 10.72
CA LEU A 61 -1.50 1.80 10.14
C LEU A 61 -0.39 1.04 9.44
N SER A 62 -0.02 1.49 8.24
CA SER A 62 1.16 0.99 7.53
C SER A 62 1.90 2.12 6.85
N VAL A 63 3.23 2.02 6.84
CA VAL A 63 4.12 2.92 6.12
C VAL A 63 5.11 2.10 5.33
N MET A 64 5.18 2.36 4.03
CA MET A 64 6.12 1.76 3.11
C MET A 64 6.79 2.84 2.28
N ILE A 65 8.04 2.62 1.88
CA ILE A 65 8.74 3.46 0.92
C ILE A 65 8.97 2.65 -0.35
N PHE A 66 8.37 3.03 -1.47
CA PHE A 66 8.72 2.47 -2.77
C PHE A 66 9.99 3.16 -3.24
N THR A 67 11.02 2.40 -3.59
CA THR A 67 12.33 2.95 -3.95
C THR A 67 12.62 2.83 -5.43
N GLU A 68 12.20 1.73 -6.07
CA GLU A 68 12.44 1.47 -7.48
C GLU A 68 11.30 0.65 -8.09
N LYS A 69 11.01 0.89 -9.37
CA LYS A 69 10.12 0.06 -10.19
C LYS A 69 10.93 -0.59 -11.31
N HIS A 70 10.75 -1.89 -11.51
CA HIS A 70 11.38 -2.68 -12.57
C HIS A 70 10.34 -3.21 -13.56
N GLY A 71 10.78 -3.51 -14.77
CA GLY A 71 9.93 -4.00 -15.87
C GLY A 71 9.14 -2.90 -16.59
N ASN A 72 8.46 -3.26 -17.68
CA ASN A 72 7.60 -2.35 -18.44
C ASN A 72 6.17 -2.33 -17.86
N GLY A 73 5.44 -1.24 -18.05
CA GLY A 73 4.04 -1.11 -17.61
C GLY A 73 3.87 -1.05 -16.08
N PRO A 74 2.62 -1.01 -15.58
CA PRO A 74 2.33 -1.03 -14.16
C PRO A 74 2.78 -2.33 -13.50
N VAL A 75 3.33 -2.21 -12.29
CA VAL A 75 3.51 -3.36 -11.39
C VAL A 75 2.39 -3.31 -10.36
N LEU A 76 1.44 -4.23 -10.48
CA LEU A 76 0.29 -4.35 -9.60
C LEU A 76 0.72 -4.80 -8.21
N SER A 77 0.24 -4.10 -7.19
CA SER A 77 0.48 -4.38 -5.78
C SER A 77 -0.78 -4.70 -4.99
N GLU A 78 -1.97 -4.46 -5.55
CA GLU A 78 -3.26 -4.84 -4.97
C GLU A 78 -4.23 -5.27 -6.08
N LEU A 79 -5.04 -6.30 -5.81
CA LEU A 79 -6.18 -6.68 -6.66
C LEU A 79 -7.42 -5.87 -6.25
N GLU A 80 -8.47 -5.91 -7.08
CA GLU A 80 -9.77 -5.31 -6.74
C GLU A 80 -10.41 -6.00 -5.52
N HIS A 81 -10.81 -5.19 -4.54
CA HIS A 81 -11.53 -5.64 -3.35
C HIS A 81 -12.24 -4.47 -2.65
N SER A 82 -13.07 -4.81 -1.66
CA SER A 82 -13.70 -3.88 -0.73
C SER A 82 -13.50 -4.32 0.72
N HIS A 83 -13.70 -3.39 1.64
CA HIS A 83 -13.72 -3.62 3.08
C HIS A 83 -15.04 -3.10 3.68
N ASP A 84 -15.41 -3.58 4.86
CA ASP A 84 -16.56 -3.08 5.64
C ASP A 84 -16.21 -1.88 6.54
N PHE A 85 -15.00 -1.34 6.38
CA PHE A 85 -14.46 -0.19 7.07
C PHE A 85 -13.90 0.85 6.09
N ASP A 86 -13.70 2.08 6.57
CA ASP A 86 -13.10 3.14 5.78
C ASP A 86 -11.59 3.00 5.73
N GLU A 87 -11.00 3.35 4.58
CA GLU A 87 -9.57 3.33 4.38
C GLU A 87 -9.08 4.63 3.73
N ALA A 88 -7.89 5.07 4.14
CA ALA A 88 -7.19 6.21 3.54
C ALA A 88 -5.79 5.79 3.11
N TRP A 89 -5.46 6.10 1.87
CA TRP A 89 -4.15 5.92 1.27
C TRP A 89 -3.52 7.28 0.99
N ILE A 90 -2.26 7.45 1.33
CA ILE A 90 -1.51 8.67 1.06
C ILE A 90 -0.24 8.29 0.30
N PHE A 91 -0.06 8.90 -0.86
CA PHE A 91 1.18 8.81 -1.62
C PHE A 91 1.86 10.17 -1.54
N MET A 92 3.11 10.20 -1.08
CA MET A 92 3.90 11.44 -0.96
C MET A 92 5.23 11.28 -1.69
N GLY A 93 5.50 12.22 -2.59
CA GLY A 93 6.83 12.39 -3.16
C GLY A 93 7.83 12.96 -2.16
N THR A 94 9.11 12.73 -2.43
CA THR A 94 10.22 13.11 -1.52
C THR A 94 11.01 14.34 -1.98
N ASP A 95 10.53 15.08 -2.98
CA ASP A 95 11.16 16.34 -3.40
C ASP A 95 10.68 17.50 -2.52
N MET A 96 11.53 17.94 -1.59
CA MET A 96 11.21 19.04 -0.68
C MET A 96 11.14 20.40 -1.36
N SER A 97 11.64 20.55 -2.59
CA SER A 97 11.46 21.76 -3.38
C SER A 97 10.10 21.82 -4.08
N ASN A 98 9.48 20.66 -4.31
CA ASN A 98 8.16 20.51 -4.91
C ASN A 98 7.38 19.32 -4.31
N PRO A 99 6.90 19.42 -3.07
CA PRO A 99 6.30 18.27 -2.34
C PRO A 99 4.97 17.79 -2.93
N LYS A 100 4.38 18.52 -3.87
CA LYS A 100 3.17 18.10 -4.58
C LYS A 100 3.44 17.18 -5.75
N ASP A 101 4.67 17.14 -6.24
CA ASP A 101 5.08 16.20 -7.27
C ASP A 101 5.39 14.85 -6.64
N LEU A 102 4.79 13.78 -7.16
CA LEU A 102 4.95 12.45 -6.59
C LEU A 102 6.35 11.88 -6.84
N GLY A 103 6.96 12.21 -7.98
CA GLY A 103 8.18 11.53 -8.43
C GLY A 103 7.96 10.12 -8.94
N GLY A 104 6.75 9.86 -9.43
CA GLY A 104 6.37 8.62 -10.06
C GLY A 104 4.93 8.71 -10.55
N GLU A 105 4.31 7.56 -10.75
CA GLU A 105 2.97 7.47 -11.31
C GLU A 105 2.30 6.23 -10.75
N ILE A 106 1.15 6.42 -10.10
CA ILE A 106 0.29 5.34 -9.60
C ILE A 106 -0.84 5.13 -10.58
N ASP A 107 -1.08 3.87 -10.92
CA ASP A 107 -2.25 3.39 -11.64
C ASP A 107 -3.27 2.89 -10.62
N PHE A 108 -4.42 3.52 -10.53
CA PHE A 108 -5.38 3.23 -9.47
C PHE A 108 -6.81 3.23 -9.97
N TRP A 109 -7.57 2.23 -9.55
CA TRP A 109 -8.99 2.12 -9.85
C TRP A 109 -9.84 2.33 -8.60
N LEU A 110 -10.93 3.06 -8.76
CA LEU A 110 -12.05 3.13 -7.81
C LEU A 110 -13.31 2.77 -8.58
N GLU A 111 -13.93 1.65 -8.22
CA GLU A 111 -15.03 1.06 -8.98
C GLU A 111 -14.68 0.93 -10.48
N ASP A 112 -15.38 1.66 -11.34
CA ASP A 112 -15.19 1.68 -12.79
C ASP A 112 -14.31 2.86 -13.26
N ASP A 113 -13.91 3.75 -12.36
CA ASP A 113 -13.10 4.93 -12.67
C ASP A 113 -11.60 4.62 -12.54
N HIS A 114 -10.85 4.91 -13.60
CA HIS A 114 -9.41 4.75 -13.68
C HIS A 114 -8.68 6.08 -13.49
N PHE A 115 -7.70 6.09 -12.60
CA PHE A 115 -6.90 7.26 -12.26
C PHE A 115 -5.41 6.97 -12.49
N ILE A 116 -4.77 7.84 -13.27
CA ILE A 116 -3.32 7.94 -13.34
C ILE A 116 -2.89 9.13 -12.47
N ILE A 117 -2.17 8.84 -11.39
CA ILE A 117 -1.85 9.82 -10.35
C ILE A 117 -0.34 10.09 -10.33
N ASP A 118 0.03 11.32 -10.68
CA ASP A 118 1.42 11.80 -10.74
C ASP A 118 1.77 12.85 -9.66
N LYS A 119 0.82 13.13 -8.75
CA LYS A 119 0.95 14.09 -7.66
C LYS A 119 0.81 13.41 -6.31
N SER A 120 1.52 13.96 -5.32
CA SER A 120 1.28 13.61 -3.93
C SER A 120 -0.20 13.80 -3.61
N CYS A 121 -0.84 12.76 -3.09
CA CYS A 121 -2.29 12.72 -2.94
C CYS A 121 -2.71 11.94 -1.69
N MET A 122 -3.96 12.15 -1.30
CA MET A 122 -4.69 11.31 -0.37
C MET A 122 -5.93 10.80 -1.09
N ILE A 123 -6.15 9.49 -0.97
CA ILE A 123 -7.30 8.77 -1.51
C ILE A 123 -8.07 8.25 -0.30
N TYR A 124 -9.34 8.60 -0.21
CA TYR A 124 -10.23 8.10 0.82
C TYR A 124 -11.24 7.14 0.17
N VAL A 125 -11.34 5.94 0.72
CA VAL A 125 -12.18 4.85 0.23
C VAL A 125 -13.20 4.54 1.32
N PRO A 126 -14.47 4.94 1.14
CA PRO A 126 -15.53 4.63 2.08
C PRO A 126 -15.77 3.11 2.20
N ALA A 127 -16.24 2.67 3.37
CA ALA A 127 -16.69 1.30 3.58
C ALA A 127 -17.66 0.84 2.47
N GLY A 128 -17.42 -0.36 1.94
CA GLY A 128 -18.20 -1.00 0.88
C GLY A 128 -17.86 -0.54 -0.55
N MET A 129 -17.06 0.51 -0.74
CA MET A 129 -16.59 0.90 -2.08
C MET A 129 -15.52 -0.08 -2.58
N LYS A 130 -15.65 -0.51 -3.84
CA LYS A 130 -14.59 -1.31 -4.48
C LYS A 130 -13.43 -0.41 -4.84
N ARG A 131 -12.22 -0.82 -4.44
CA ARG A 131 -10.98 -0.18 -4.87
C ARG A 131 -10.05 -1.19 -5.51
N GLY A 132 -9.09 -0.66 -6.23
CA GLY A 132 -8.12 -1.46 -6.95
C GLY A 132 -8.67 -2.01 -8.27
N PRO A 133 -7.81 -2.58 -9.12
CA PRO A 133 -6.40 -2.83 -8.86
C PRO A 133 -5.58 -1.55 -8.68
N CYS A 134 -4.46 -1.67 -7.97
CA CYS A 134 -3.48 -0.60 -7.82
C CYS A 134 -2.13 -1.09 -8.32
N GLY A 135 -1.43 -0.25 -9.08
CA GLY A 135 -0.06 -0.50 -9.52
C GLY A 135 0.82 0.73 -9.49
N LEU A 136 2.13 0.49 -9.45
CA LEU A 136 3.15 1.52 -9.67
C LEU A 136 3.54 1.48 -11.14
N SER A 137 3.30 2.55 -11.88
CA SER A 137 3.63 2.67 -13.32
C SER A 137 4.99 3.33 -13.55
N ARG A 138 5.35 4.29 -12.69
CA ARG A 138 6.65 4.98 -12.74
C ARG A 138 7.15 5.26 -11.32
N CYS A 139 8.46 5.19 -11.10
CA CYS A 139 9.11 5.50 -9.82
C CYS A 139 10.47 6.13 -10.11
N ASP A 140 10.49 7.45 -10.28
CA ASP A 140 11.70 8.23 -10.59
C ASP A 140 12.45 8.60 -9.31
N ARG A 141 11.72 8.74 -8.20
CA ARG A 141 12.19 9.03 -6.85
C ARG A 141 11.44 8.17 -5.83
N PRO A 142 11.96 8.02 -4.60
CA PRO A 142 11.23 7.29 -3.57
C PRO A 142 9.84 7.90 -3.33
N ILE A 143 8.85 7.03 -3.15
CA ILE A 143 7.47 7.41 -2.81
C ILE A 143 7.17 6.86 -1.43
N ILE A 144 6.74 7.73 -0.51
CA ILE A 144 6.22 7.31 0.78
C ILE A 144 4.75 6.95 0.59
N PHE A 145 4.41 5.70 0.86
CA PHE A 145 3.05 5.19 0.89
C PHE A 145 2.63 4.99 2.35
N PHE A 146 1.53 5.64 2.72
CA PHE A 146 0.89 5.49 4.02
C PHE A 146 -0.52 4.94 3.83
N GLN A 147 -0.89 4.00 4.68
CA GLN A 147 -2.23 3.42 4.74
C GLN A 147 -2.74 3.54 6.17
N ALA A 148 -3.99 3.98 6.31
CA ALA A 148 -4.72 3.92 7.55
C ALA A 148 -6.13 3.38 7.31
N ALA A 149 -6.64 2.57 8.23
CA ALA A 149 -8.06 2.20 8.24
C ALA A 149 -8.61 2.35 9.66
N ASN A 150 -9.89 2.70 9.76
CA ASN A 150 -10.56 2.92 11.06
C ASN A 150 -10.96 1.62 11.79
N GLU A 151 -10.56 0.47 11.25
CA GLU A 151 -10.72 -0.85 11.85
C GLU A 151 -9.50 -1.24 12.71
N VAL A 152 -9.72 -2.06 13.73
CA VAL A 152 -8.67 -2.50 14.66
C VAL A 152 -7.96 -3.78 14.21
N GLN A 153 -8.58 -4.60 13.37
CA GLN A 153 -7.93 -5.80 12.81
C GLN A 153 -8.05 -5.83 11.29
N TYR A 154 -6.92 -5.97 10.60
CA TYR A 154 -6.94 -6.03 9.14
C TYR A 154 -7.68 -7.27 8.65
N SER A 155 -8.72 -7.06 7.84
CA SER A 155 -9.41 -8.09 7.08
C SER A 155 -9.71 -7.57 5.68
N ARG A 156 -9.78 -8.45 4.67
CA ARG A 156 -10.09 -8.10 3.28
C ARG A 156 -10.86 -9.21 2.58
N THR A 157 -11.81 -8.85 1.72
CA THR A 157 -12.54 -9.80 0.86
C THR A 157 -12.16 -9.58 -0.59
N TRP A 158 -11.52 -10.56 -1.21
CA TRP A 158 -11.07 -10.47 -2.59
C TRP A 158 -12.23 -10.72 -3.56
N GLU A 159 -12.40 -9.81 -4.51
CA GLU A 159 -13.44 -9.94 -5.54
C GLU A 159 -12.86 -10.01 -6.96
N GLY A 160 -11.67 -9.45 -7.19
CA GLY A 160 -10.98 -9.49 -8.48
C GLY A 160 -10.14 -10.76 -8.70
N THR A 161 -9.95 -11.14 -9.97
CA THR A 161 -9.00 -12.18 -10.41
C THR A 161 -7.72 -11.56 -10.94
N ALA A 162 -6.62 -12.32 -10.97
CA ALA A 162 -5.37 -11.89 -11.60
C ALA A 162 -5.58 -11.50 -13.08
N GLU A 163 -6.38 -12.27 -13.82
CA GLU A 163 -6.74 -12.01 -15.22
C GLU A 163 -7.52 -10.69 -15.39
N GLY A 164 -8.45 -10.40 -14.48
CA GLY A 164 -9.19 -9.13 -14.48
C GLY A 164 -8.28 -7.93 -14.22
N ALA A 165 -7.33 -8.07 -13.30
CA ALA A 165 -6.38 -7.02 -12.97
C ALA A 165 -5.39 -6.76 -14.14
N GLU A 166 -4.93 -7.80 -14.83
CA GLU A 166 -4.10 -7.67 -16.04
C GLU A 166 -4.84 -6.96 -17.18
N SER A 167 -6.14 -7.24 -17.37
CA SER A 167 -6.95 -6.56 -18.40
C SER A 167 -7.13 -5.07 -18.15
N LYS A 168 -7.18 -4.65 -16.88
CA LYS A 168 -7.24 -3.25 -16.45
C LYS A 168 -5.86 -2.56 -16.43
N GLY A 169 -4.76 -3.33 -16.47
CA GLY A 169 -3.38 -2.84 -16.41
C GLY A 169 -2.63 -2.79 -17.75
N GLN A 170 -3.33 -2.93 -18.88
CA GLN A 170 -2.79 -2.79 -20.24
C GLN A 170 -2.96 -1.37 -20.81
#